data_AF-A0A7Y2JKW7-F1
#
_entry.id   AF-A0A7Y2JKW7-F1
#
_cell.length_a   1.000
_cell.length_b   1.000
_cell.length_c   1.000
_cell.angle_alpha   90.00
_cell.angle_beta   90.00
_cell.angle_gamma   90.00
#
_symmetry.space_group_name_H-M   'P 1'
#
loop_
_entity.id
_entity.type
_entity.pdbx_description
1 polymer ?
#
loop_
_entity_poly.entity_id
_entity_poly.type
_entity_poly.pdbx_seq_one_letter_code
_entity_poly.pdbx_strand_id
1 'polypeptide(L)'
;MEGFLIDALVYLIAGVVAVPLAVRFGMGSVLGYLIAGIIIGPILGFLTDTEDLQHFAEFGVVLMLFLIGLELSPRQLWDMRHKLIGLGGLQVTLTAGLIM
;
A
#
# COMPACT_ATOMS: atom_id res chain seq x y z
N MET A 1 -1.33 11.71 24.48
CA MET A 1 -0.87 12.61 23.40
C MET A 1 0.61 12.45 23.07
N GLU A 2 1.54 12.31 24.03
CA GLU A 2 2.98 12.24 23.74
C GLU A 2 3.40 10.97 22.95
N GLY A 3 2.80 9.80 23.22
CA GLY A 3 3.08 8.56 22.49
C GLY A 3 2.71 8.61 21.00
N PHE A 4 1.55 9.19 20.67
CA PHE A 4 1.07 9.29 19.28
C PHE A 4 2.04 10.04 18.36
N LEU A 5 2.64 11.13 18.84
CA LEU A 5 3.58 11.92 18.04
C LEU A 5 4.88 11.15 17.78
N ILE A 6 5.33 10.37 18.76
CA ILE A 6 6.51 9.51 18.64
C ILE A 6 6.23 8.40 17.63
N ASP A 7 5.09 7.73 17.72
CA ASP A 7 4.70 6.67 16.79
C ASP A 7 4.60 7.21 15.36
N ALA A 8 3.91 8.34 15.16
CA ALA A 8 3.82 9.01 13.86
C ALA A 8 5.21 9.37 13.31
N LEU A 9 6.12 9.85 14.15
CA LEU A 9 7.49 10.18 13.75
C LEU A 9 8.26 8.91 13.34
N VAL A 10 8.12 7.80 14.08
CA VAL A 10 8.74 6.52 13.74
C VAL A 10 8.24 6.02 12.38
N TYR A 11 6.93 6.05 12.12
CA TYR A 11 6.37 5.68 10.82
C TYR A 11 6.88 6.57 9.68
N LEU A 12 6.93 7.89 9.90
CA LEU A 12 7.44 8.82 8.91
C LEU A 12 8.91 8.57 8.59
N ILE A 13 9.76 8.40 9.60
CA ILE A 13 11.19 8.13 9.42
C ILE A 13 11.38 6.81 8.68
N ALA A 14 10.67 5.76 9.09
CA ALA A 14 10.79 4.46 8.44
C ALA A 14 10.34 4.51 6.98
N GLY A 15 9.25 5.22 6.66
CA GLY A 15 8.83 5.44 5.28
C GLY A 15 9.87 6.22 4.46
N VAL A 16 10.40 7.32 5.01
CA VAL A 16 11.41 8.17 4.37
C VAL A 16 12.71 7.41 4.10
N VAL A 17 13.07 6.42 4.91
CA VAL A 17 14.27 5.60 4.69
C VAL A 17 13.99 4.40 3.79
N ALA A 18 12.92 3.64 4.05
CA ALA A 18 12.63 2.40 3.36
C ALA A 18 12.21 2.62 1.90
N VAL A 19 11.45 3.67 1.60
CA VAL A 19 10.93 3.90 0.25
C VAL A 19 12.04 4.25 -0.75
N PRO A 20 12.93 5.23 -0.50
CA PRO A 20 14.03 5.50 -1.42
C PRO A 20 14.98 4.31 -1.57
N LEU A 21 15.19 3.55 -0.50
CA LEU A 21 15.99 2.34 -0.55
C LEU A 21 15.35 1.28 -1.47
N ALA A 22 14.05 1.04 -1.32
CA ALA A 22 13.31 0.10 -2.15
C ALA A 22 13.31 0.52 -3.63
N VAL A 23 13.05 1.81 -3.89
CA VAL A 23 13.10 2.37 -5.25
C VAL A 23 14.50 2.25 -5.84
N ARG A 24 15.56 2.42 -5.04
CA ARG A 24 16.95 2.26 -5.50
C ARG A 24 17.29 0.82 -5.88
N PHE A 25 16.66 -0.17 -5.25
CA PHE A 25 16.75 -1.58 -5.64
C PHE A 25 15.83 -1.94 -6.83
N GLY A 26 15.15 -0.97 -7.44
CA GLY A 26 14.25 -1.19 -8.57
C GLY A 26 12.86 -1.70 -8.17
N MET A 27 12.51 -1.68 -6.88
CA MET A 27 11.19 -2.04 -6.39
C MET A 27 10.23 -0.85 -6.46
N GLY A 28 8.92 -1.11 -6.59
CA GLY A 28 7.90 -0.06 -6.50
C GLY A 28 7.83 0.58 -5.10
N SER A 29 7.38 1.84 -5.02
CA SER A 29 7.29 2.58 -3.75
C SER A 29 6.40 1.91 -2.71
N VAL A 30 5.32 1.25 -3.15
CA VAL A 30 4.38 0.48 -2.30
C VAL A 30 5.11 -0.63 -1.54
N LEU A 31 6.06 -1.32 -2.18
CA LEU A 31 6.85 -2.36 -1.51
C LEU A 31 7.73 -1.76 -0.41
N GLY A 32 8.24 -0.55 -0.60
CA GLY A 32 9.00 0.18 0.44
C GLY A 32 8.17 0.47 1.69
N TYR A 33 6.92 0.92 1.52
CA TYR A 33 6.00 1.13 2.64
C TYR A 33 5.64 -0.18 3.36
N LEU A 34 5.44 -1.27 2.61
CA LEU A 34 5.14 -2.59 3.18
C LEU A 34 6.32 -3.12 4.02
N ILE A 35 7.55 -3.01 3.51
CA ILE A 35 8.76 -3.43 4.23
C ILE A 35 8.91 -2.61 5.52
N ALA A 36 8.71 -1.30 5.48
CA ALA A 36 8.74 -0.45 6.67
C ALA A 36 7.75 -0.92 7.73
N GLY A 37 6.49 -1.19 7.33
CA GLY A 37 5.45 -1.67 8.23
C GLY A 37 5.77 -3.03 8.85
N ILE A 38 6.30 -3.97 8.07
CA ILE A 38 6.70 -5.30 8.58
C ILE A 38 7.87 -5.17 9.58
N ILE A 39 8.82 -4.27 9.33
CA ILE A 39 9.95 -4.06 10.25
C ILE A 39 9.47 -3.42 11.55
N ILE A 40 8.68 -2.35 11.49
CA ILE A 40 8.22 -1.65 12.70
C ILE A 40 7.25 -2.51 13.50
N GLY A 41 6.35 -3.25 12.83
CA GLY A 41 5.31 -4.02 13.50
C GLY A 41 5.78 -5.33 14.09
N PRO A 42 5.68 -6.44 13.34
CA PRO A 42 5.96 -7.76 13.90
C PRO A 42 7.43 -7.94 14.31
N ILE A 43 8.39 -7.29 13.64
CA ILE A 43 9.82 -7.55 13.89
C ILE A 43 10.33 -6.78 15.12
N LEU A 44 10.03 -5.48 15.22
CA LEU A 44 10.50 -4.65 16.34
C LEU A 44 9.52 -4.60 17.52
N GLY A 45 8.26 -5.02 17.33
CA GLY A 45 7.28 -5.10 18.42
C GLY A 45 6.87 -3.74 18.99
N PHE A 46 7.06 -2.65 18.23
CA PHE A 46 6.77 -1.28 18.70
C PHE A 46 5.27 -0.95 18.77
N LEU A 47 4.38 -1.82 18.28
CA LEU A 47 2.95 -1.52 18.18
C LEU A 47 2.16 -2.01 19.40
N THR A 48 1.41 -1.07 20.00
CA THR A 48 0.51 -1.33 21.13
C THR A 48 -0.98 -1.25 20.74
N ASP A 49 -1.35 -0.55 19.66
CA ASP A 49 -2.74 -0.42 19.20
C ASP A 49 -2.84 -0.31 17.66
N THR A 50 -3.30 -1.38 17.01
CA THR A 50 -3.40 -1.48 15.53
C THR A 50 -4.66 -0.85 14.94
N GLU A 51 -5.69 -0.61 15.76
CA GLU A 51 -7.02 -0.23 15.30
C GLU A 51 -7.07 1.20 14.75
N ASP A 52 -6.48 2.18 15.45
CA ASP A 52 -6.41 3.56 14.96
C ASP A 52 -5.56 3.66 13.69
N LEU A 53 -4.43 2.94 13.63
CA LEU A 53 -3.57 2.91 12.46
C LEU A 53 -4.27 2.31 11.23
N GLN A 54 -5.11 1.30 11.43
CA GLN A 54 -5.89 0.69 10.35
C GLN A 54 -6.85 1.70 9.72
N HIS A 55 -7.58 2.48 10.52
CA HIS A 55 -8.48 3.53 10.00
C HIS A 55 -7.73 4.58 9.18
N PHE A 56 -6.53 4.97 9.61
CA PHE A 56 -5.66 5.86 8.83
C PHE A 56 -5.18 5.22 7.52
N ALA A 57 -4.82 3.94 7.54
CA ALA A 57 -4.38 3.21 6.37
C ALA A 57 -5.51 3.04 5.34
N GLU A 58 -6.72 2.72 5.79
CA GLU A 58 -7.91 2.64 4.94
C GLU A 58 -8.17 3.98 4.25
N PHE A 59 -8.10 5.08 4.99
CA PHE A 59 -8.23 6.42 4.42
C PHE A 59 -7.13 6.73 3.39
N GLY A 60 -5.88 6.37 3.67
CA GLY A 60 -4.76 6.53 2.73
C GLY A 60 -4.94 5.73 1.43
N VAL A 61 -5.43 4.49 1.52
CA VAL A 61 -5.72 3.66 0.34
C VAL A 61 -6.86 4.25 -0.48
N VAL A 62 -7.92 4.75 0.16
CA VAL A 62 -9.04 5.42 -0.53
C VAL A 62 -8.53 6.65 -1.30
N LEU A 63 -7.69 7.49 -0.68
CA LEU A 63 -7.09 8.63 -1.36
C LEU A 63 -6.21 8.21 -2.54
N MET A 64 -5.41 7.14 -2.41
CA MET A 64 -4.61 6.62 -3.52
C MET A 64 -5.47 6.11 -4.68
N LEU A 65 -6.51 5.31 -4.39
CA LEU A 65 -7.42 4.81 -5.42
C LEU A 65 -8.18 5.96 -6.11
N PHE A 66 -8.50 7.01 -5.36
CA PHE A 66 -9.09 8.23 -5.92
C PHE A 66 -8.12 8.95 -6.86
N LEU A 67 -6.86 9.16 -6.45
CA LEU A 67 -5.84 9.77 -7.29
C LEU A 67 -5.57 8.94 -8.56
N ILE A 68 -5.45 7.61 -8.42
CA ILE A 68 -5.33 6.69 -9.57
C ILE A 68 -6.55 6.86 -10.48
N GLY A 69 -7.75 6.96 -9.93
CA GLY A 69 -8.98 7.21 -10.69
C GLY A 69 -8.98 8.53 -11.46
N LEU A 70 -8.37 9.59 -10.92
CA LEU A 70 -8.23 10.89 -11.59
C LEU A 70 -7.18 10.88 -12.71
N GLU A 71 -6.10 10.09 -12.55
CA GLU A 71 -5.04 9.94 -13.54
C GLU A 71 -5.47 9.07 -14.74
N LEU A 72 -6.38 8.12 -14.50
CA LEU A 72 -6.90 7.22 -15.52
C LEU A 72 -7.92 7.91 -16.44
N SER A 73 -7.69 7.85 -17.75
CA SER A 73 -8.69 8.33 -18.71
C SER A 73 -9.81 7.29 -18.92
N PRO A 74 -11.10 7.67 -18.78
CA PRO A 74 -12.21 6.73 -18.92
C PRO A 74 -12.26 6.03 -20.29
N ARG A 75 -11.83 6.74 -21.35
CA ARG A 75 -11.79 6.20 -22.72
C ARG A 75 -10.75 5.10 -22.88
N GLN A 76 -9.52 5.30 -22.40
CA GLN A 76 -8.48 4.26 -22.45
C GLN A 76 -8.90 3.03 -21.63
N LEU A 77 -9.56 3.24 -20.49
CA LEU A 77 -10.07 2.15 -19.67
C LEU A 77 -11.14 1.34 -20.42
N TRP A 78 -12.04 2.01 -21.15
CA TRP A 78 -13.07 1.36 -21.96
C TRP A 78 -12.50 0.57 -23.15
N ASP A 79 -11.45 1.08 -23.78
CA ASP A 79 -10.73 0.39 -24.86
C ASP A 79 -10.04 -0.88 -24.33
N MET A 80 -9.60 -0.85 -23.07
CA MET A 80 -8.94 -1.97 -22.40
C MET A 80 -9.90 -2.92 -21.68
N ARG A 81 -11.22 -2.69 -21.70
CA ARG A 81 -12.22 -3.45 -20.92
C ARG A 81 -12.11 -4.97 -21.06
N HIS A 82 -11.86 -5.47 -22.28
CA HIS A 82 -11.75 -6.92 -22.52
C HIS A 82 -10.48 -7.51 -21.91
N LYS A 83 -9.38 -6.75 -21.89
CA LYS A 83 -8.14 -7.17 -21.23
C LYS A 83 -8.27 -7.09 -19.71
N LEU A 84 -8.88 -6.01 -19.20
CA LEU A 84 -9.09 -5.81 -17.76
C LEU A 84 -10.01 -6.88 -17.18
N ILE A 85 -11.18 -7.10 -17.77
CA ILE A 85 -12.16 -8.08 -17.28
C ILE A 85 -11.73 -9.51 -17.60
N GLY A 86 -11.19 -9.75 -18.79
CA GLY A 86 -10.75 -11.08 -19.22
C GLY A 86 -9.45 -11.53 -18.55
N LEU A 87 -8.33 -10.93 -18.92
CA LEU A 87 -7.00 -11.34 -18.42
C LEU A 87 -6.79 -10.91 -16.97
N GLY A 88 -7.11 -9.66 -16.64
CA GLY A 88 -6.96 -9.13 -15.28
C GLY A 88 -7.84 -9.87 -14.28
N GLY A 89 -9.13 -10.05 -14.62
CA GLY A 89 -10.07 -10.84 -13.82
C GLY A 89 -9.58 -12.27 -13.61
N LEU A 90 -9.22 -12.97 -14.68
CA LEU A 90 -8.71 -14.35 -14.60
C LEU A 90 -7.45 -14.45 -13.74
N GLN A 91 -6.50 -13.52 -13.88
CA GLN A 91 -5.29 -13.50 -13.05
C GLN A 91 -5.62 -13.36 -11.56
N VAL A 92 -6.50 -12.42 -11.20
CA VAL A 92 -6.89 -12.19 -9.81
C VAL A 92 -7.63 -13.41 -9.26
N THR A 93 -8.58 -13.97 -10.00
CA THR A 93 -9.34 -15.15 -9.55
C THR A 93 -8.43 -16.36 -9.35
N LEU A 94 -7.50 -16.62 -10.28
CA LEU A 94 -6.58 -17.76 -10.17
C LEU A 94 -5.59 -17.58 -9.02
N THR A 95 -5.01 -16.39 -8.85
CA THR A 95 -4.06 -16.12 -7.77
C THR A 95 -4.74 -16.15 -6.40
N ALA A 96 -5.93 -15.57 -6.28
CA ALA A 96 -6.72 -15.63 -5.05
C ALA A 96 -7.12 -17.07 -4.71
N GLY A 97 -7.61 -17.84 -5.68
CA GLY A 97 -7.98 -19.25 -5.49
C GLY A 97 -6.80 -20.21 -5.27
N LEU A 98 -5.57 -19.80 -5.58
CA LEU A 98 -4.36 -20.56 -5.27
C LEU A 98 -3.83 -20.28 -3.85
N ILE A 99 -3.99 -19.03 -3.37
CA ILE A 99 -3.48 -18.58 -2.07
C ILE A 99 -4.44 -18.91 -0.93
N MET A 100 -5.77 -18.80 -1.14
CA MET A 100 -6.79 -19.28 -0.20
C MET A 100 -6.84 -20.80 -0.15
#